data_AF-G8T7Y6-F1
#
_entry.id   AF-G8T7Y6-F1
#
_cell.length_a   1.000
_cell.length_b   1.000
_cell.length_c   1.000
_cell.angle_alpha   90.00
_cell.angle_beta   90.00
_cell.angle_gamma   90.00
#
_symmetry.space_group_name_H-M   'P 1'
#
loop_
_entity.id
_entity.type
_entity.pdbx_description
1 polymer ?
#
loop_
_entity_poly.entity_id
_entity_poly.type
_entity_poly.pdbx_seq_one_letter_code
_entity_poly.pdbx_strand_id
1 'polypeptide(L)'
;MSWPPNITGARRSRERHWQKKIEGNKAAYFEEADKISQELIAKALASVTTEGSNTIAVINTLSWPRNGLVVLPAGQSNAGDRVVDETNKEVPAQRLTSGELVFQSASIPALALKTYKITAGTCSITSMLKAGAFSLQNDKLSLTIDEKTGSIKSLTEVKANRELIDTTAAFQLNSFNYVPGVWDGRQSSGNSIPATDIAVKVKEQGPLIVSLLITSKAPGSRGR
;
A
#
# COMPACT_ATOMS: atom_id res chain seq x y z
N MET A 1 32.40 -7.30 -55.74
CA MET A 1 31.88 -6.14 -54.98
C MET A 1 31.29 -6.67 -53.68
N SER A 2 32.04 -6.56 -52.57
CA SER A 2 31.58 -6.94 -51.23
C SER A 2 30.76 -5.80 -50.62
N TRP A 3 29.55 -6.09 -50.17
CA TRP A 3 28.73 -5.15 -49.38
C TRP A 3 29.40 -4.88 -48.02
N PRO A 4 29.32 -3.65 -47.47
CA PRO A 4 29.92 -3.34 -46.18
C PRO A 4 29.20 -4.09 -45.04
N PRO A 5 29.90 -4.42 -43.94
CA PRO A 5 29.32 -5.14 -42.81
C PRO A 5 28.23 -4.32 -42.12
N ASN A 6 27.32 -4.99 -41.42
CA ASN A 6 26.08 -4.46 -40.85
C ASN A 6 26.33 -3.38 -39.75
N ILE A 7 26.50 -2.11 -40.16
CA ILE A 7 26.78 -0.94 -39.29
C ILE A 7 25.64 -0.65 -38.27
N THR A 8 24.44 -1.18 -38.50
CA THR A 8 23.24 -0.87 -37.71
C THR A 8 23.24 -1.50 -36.31
N GLY A 9 23.76 -2.72 -36.15
CA GLY A 9 23.79 -3.43 -34.85
C GLY A 9 24.78 -2.82 -33.85
N ALA A 10 25.99 -2.48 -34.32
CA ALA A 10 27.04 -1.86 -33.52
C ALA A 10 26.71 -0.41 -33.12
N ARG A 11 25.95 0.32 -33.96
CA ARG A 11 25.42 1.66 -33.63
C ARG A 11 24.34 1.57 -32.54
N ARG A 12 23.36 0.68 -32.70
CA ARG A 12 22.30 0.44 -31.70
C ARG A 12 22.83 -0.07 -30.35
N SER A 13 23.90 -0.86 -30.33
CA SER A 13 24.53 -1.32 -29.07
C SER A 13 25.23 -0.19 -28.31
N ARG A 14 25.95 0.69 -29.01
CA ARG A 14 26.59 1.86 -28.41
C ARG A 14 25.55 2.86 -27.89
N GLU A 15 24.49 3.08 -28.65
CA GLU A 15 23.39 3.98 -28.30
C GLU A 15 22.65 3.51 -27.04
N ARG A 16 22.38 2.20 -26.90
CA ARG A 16 21.82 1.61 -25.68
C ARG A 16 22.75 1.73 -24.46
N HIS A 17 24.06 1.60 -24.65
CA HIS A 17 25.04 1.80 -23.57
C HIS A 17 25.09 3.25 -23.07
N TRP A 18 25.07 4.22 -23.99
CA TRP A 18 25.01 5.64 -23.64
C TRP A 18 23.68 6.02 -22.99
N GLN A 19 22.56 5.50 -23.48
CA GLN A 19 21.24 5.67 -22.85
C GLN A 19 21.23 5.13 -21.42
N LYS A 20 21.72 3.90 -21.20
CA LYS A 20 21.81 3.31 -19.87
C LYS A 20 22.73 4.11 -18.93
N LYS A 21 23.83 4.67 -19.45
CA LYS A 21 24.70 5.58 -18.68
C LYS A 21 23.99 6.88 -18.31
N ILE A 22 23.23 7.48 -19.23
CA ILE A 22 22.46 8.71 -18.98
C ILE A 22 21.34 8.45 -17.97
N GLU A 23 20.61 7.35 -18.12
CA GLU A 23 19.56 6.92 -17.19
C GLU A 23 20.16 6.64 -15.80
N GLY A 24 21.29 5.92 -15.73
CA GLY A 24 21.99 5.67 -14.48
C GLY A 24 22.45 6.96 -13.79
N ASN A 25 22.99 7.92 -14.54
CA ASN A 25 23.36 9.22 -13.99
C ASN A 25 22.14 9.99 -13.47
N LYS A 26 21.03 9.98 -14.20
CA LYS A 26 19.77 10.62 -13.76
C LYS A 26 19.21 9.95 -12.51
N ALA A 27 19.15 8.62 -12.48
CA ALA A 27 18.71 7.85 -11.33
C ALA A 27 19.56 8.17 -10.08
N ALA A 28 20.89 8.24 -10.25
CA ALA A 28 21.81 8.55 -9.16
C ALA A 28 21.53 9.94 -8.52
N TYR A 29 21.11 10.95 -9.28
CA TYR A 29 20.73 12.24 -8.70
C TYR A 29 19.49 12.14 -7.82
N PHE A 30 18.50 11.31 -8.18
CA PHE A 30 17.31 11.11 -7.37
C PHE A 30 17.61 10.30 -6.11
N GLU A 31 18.44 9.25 -6.23
CA GLU A 31 18.89 8.44 -5.10
C GLU A 31 19.70 9.27 -4.09
N GLU A 32 20.63 10.10 -4.57
CA GLU A 32 21.43 10.96 -3.71
C GLU A 32 20.58 12.06 -3.04
N ALA A 33 19.63 12.65 -3.79
CA ALA A 33 18.72 13.65 -3.22
C ALA A 33 17.84 13.05 -2.11
N ASP A 34 17.32 11.82 -2.30
CA ASP A 34 16.55 11.12 -1.27
C ASP A 34 17.43 10.82 -0.04
N LYS A 35 18.64 10.29 -0.25
CA LYS A 35 19.59 10.02 0.83
C LYS A 35 19.90 11.27 1.66
N ILE A 36 20.25 12.39 1.02
CA ILE A 36 20.53 13.66 1.70
C ILE A 36 19.29 14.14 2.47
N SER A 37 18.09 14.01 1.89
CA SER A 37 16.83 14.37 2.55
C SER A 37 16.62 13.56 3.83
N GLN A 38 16.78 12.23 3.78
CA GLN A 38 16.63 11.37 4.95
C GLN A 38 17.68 11.67 6.03
N GLU A 39 18.93 11.93 5.64
CA GLU A 39 19.99 12.32 6.58
C GLU A 39 19.70 13.64 7.29
N LEU A 40 19.16 14.63 6.57
CA LEU A 40 18.78 15.92 7.15
C LEU A 40 17.61 15.77 8.13
N ILE A 41 16.60 14.96 7.79
CA ILE A 41 15.48 14.65 8.68
C ILE A 41 15.99 13.95 9.95
N ALA A 42 16.83 12.93 9.81
CA ALA A 42 17.41 12.21 10.94
C ALA A 42 18.22 13.14 11.87
N LYS A 43 19.03 14.05 11.29
CA LYS A 43 19.79 15.06 12.05
C LYS A 43 18.88 16.04 12.78
N ALA A 44 17.82 16.52 12.13
CA ALA A 44 16.87 17.45 12.74
C ALA A 44 16.09 16.82 13.91
N LEU A 45 15.81 15.52 13.83
CA LEU A 45 15.07 14.77 14.85
C LEU A 45 15.97 14.14 15.93
N ALA A 46 17.29 14.23 15.81
CA ALA A 46 18.23 13.56 16.71
C ALA A 46 18.05 13.95 18.18
N SER A 47 17.70 15.21 18.47
CA SER A 47 17.49 15.71 19.83
C SER A 47 16.20 15.20 20.49
N VAL A 48 15.24 14.73 19.70
CA VAL A 48 13.92 14.25 20.18
C VAL A 48 13.75 12.74 19.98
N THR A 49 14.77 12.06 19.48
CA THR A 49 14.76 10.62 19.23
C THR A 49 15.61 9.93 20.29
N THR A 50 15.06 8.88 20.90
CA THR A 50 15.80 8.03 21.86
C THR A 50 15.51 6.58 21.51
N GLU A 51 16.57 5.81 21.25
CA GLU A 51 16.43 4.39 20.94
C GLU A 51 15.81 3.62 22.11
N GLY A 52 14.91 2.69 21.82
CA GLY A 52 14.21 1.90 22.83
C GLY A 52 13.14 2.65 23.62
N SER A 53 12.88 3.92 23.32
CA SER A 53 11.77 4.66 23.92
C SER A 53 10.43 4.07 23.47
N ASN A 54 9.54 3.84 24.43
CA ASN A 54 8.15 3.48 24.16
C ASN A 54 7.25 4.70 23.90
N THR A 55 7.84 5.90 23.87
CA THR A 55 7.15 7.15 23.58
C THR A 55 7.36 7.52 22.11
N ILE A 56 6.26 7.72 21.40
CA ILE A 56 6.21 8.01 19.97
C ILE A 56 5.70 9.43 19.78
N ALA A 57 6.51 10.28 19.15
CA ALA A 57 6.08 11.61 18.72
C ALA A 57 5.54 11.54 17.28
N VAL A 58 4.30 11.96 17.08
CA VAL A 58 3.67 12.06 15.76
C VAL A 58 3.66 13.54 15.39
N ILE A 59 4.38 13.90 14.33
CA ILE A 59 4.54 15.28 13.88
C ILE A 59 3.69 15.50 12.64
N ASN A 60 2.82 16.51 12.66
CA ASN A 60 2.10 16.98 11.50
C ASN A 60 2.89 18.08 10.81
N THR A 61 3.51 17.75 9.67
CA THR A 61 4.27 18.71 8.85
C THR A 61 3.40 19.52 7.89
N LEU A 62 2.07 19.34 7.92
CA LEU A 62 1.14 20.06 7.06
C LEU A 62 0.66 21.36 7.71
N SER A 63 0.28 22.33 6.87
CA SER A 63 -0.29 23.61 7.29
C SER A 63 -1.78 23.55 7.65
N TRP A 64 -2.34 22.35 7.87
CA TRP A 64 -3.72 22.15 8.30
C TRP A 64 -3.83 21.00 9.31
N PRO A 65 -4.87 20.97 10.17
CA PRO A 65 -5.08 19.90 11.12
C PRO A 65 -5.29 18.55 10.43
N ARG A 66 -4.66 17.50 10.95
CA ARG A 66 -4.79 16.14 10.40
C ARG A 66 -4.73 15.09 11.50
N ASN A 67 -5.62 14.11 11.40
CA ASN A 67 -5.51 12.81 12.03
C ASN A 67 -5.06 11.75 11.00
N GLY A 68 -4.54 10.62 11.45
CA GLY A 68 -4.10 9.58 10.54
C GLY A 68 -3.76 8.27 11.22
N LEU A 69 -3.63 7.25 10.39
CA LEU A 69 -3.09 5.96 10.79
C LEU A 69 -1.58 6.09 10.90
N VAL A 70 -1.04 5.73 12.06
CA VAL A 70 0.40 5.63 12.31
C VAL A 70 0.78 4.16 12.28
N VAL A 71 1.87 3.82 11.59
CA VAL A 71 2.39 2.45 11.47
C VAL A 71 3.77 2.41 12.09
N LEU A 72 3.95 1.53 13.07
CA LEU A 72 5.21 1.32 13.76
C LEU A 72 5.78 -0.06 13.42
N PRO A 73 7.07 -0.15 13.05
CA PRO A 73 7.74 -1.44 12.93
C PRO A 73 7.67 -2.25 14.22
N ALA A 74 7.70 -3.58 14.10
CA ALA A 74 7.66 -4.49 15.25
C ALA A 74 8.75 -4.14 16.29
N GLY A 75 9.97 -3.85 15.85
CA GLY A 75 11.09 -3.50 16.73
C GLY A 75 10.89 -2.22 17.55
N GLN A 76 10.00 -1.32 17.14
CA GLN A 76 9.69 -0.07 17.87
C GLN A 76 8.47 -0.21 18.80
N SER A 77 7.85 -1.39 18.85
CA SER A 77 6.56 -1.59 19.54
C SER A 77 6.55 -2.87 20.39
N ASN A 78 7.72 -3.26 20.90
CA ASN A 78 7.92 -4.46 21.72
C ASN A 78 7.23 -4.39 23.09
N ALA A 79 6.87 -3.20 23.59
CA ALA A 79 6.28 -3.03 24.91
C ALA A 79 4.86 -3.59 25.02
N GLY A 80 4.12 -3.71 23.92
CA GLY A 80 2.74 -4.20 23.89
C GLY A 80 1.94 -3.59 22.75
N ASP A 81 0.63 -3.82 22.77
CA ASP A 81 -0.30 -3.40 21.69
C ASP A 81 -1.20 -2.23 22.12
N ARG A 82 -1.08 -1.80 23.38
CA ARG A 82 -1.89 -0.73 23.94
C ARG A 82 -1.18 0.60 23.79
N VAL A 83 -1.86 1.58 23.18
CA VAL A 83 -1.33 2.93 22.98
C VAL A 83 -2.19 3.94 23.73
N VAL A 84 -1.54 4.84 24.47
CA VAL A 84 -2.19 5.94 25.20
C VAL A 84 -1.65 7.30 24.75
N ASP A 85 -2.47 8.34 24.81
CA ASP A 85 -2.05 9.72 24.53
C ASP A 85 -1.44 10.43 25.77
N GLU A 86 -1.09 11.71 25.65
CA GLU A 86 -0.54 12.50 26.76
C GLU A 86 -1.47 12.61 27.99
N THR A 87 -2.77 12.34 27.83
CA THR A 87 -3.76 12.35 28.92
C THR A 87 -3.96 10.96 29.54
N ASN A 88 -3.16 9.97 29.15
CA ASN A 88 -3.34 8.54 29.45
C ASN A 88 -4.66 7.95 28.92
N LYS A 89 -5.25 8.59 27.91
CA LYS A 89 -6.44 8.04 27.24
C LYS A 89 -5.99 7.04 26.18
N GLU A 90 -6.60 5.87 26.19
CA GLU A 90 -6.34 4.83 25.20
C GLU A 90 -6.85 5.26 23.82
N VAL A 91 -6.03 5.02 22.79
CA VAL A 91 -6.37 5.25 21.39
C VAL A 91 -6.53 3.92 20.66
N PRO A 92 -7.36 3.86 19.60
CA PRO A 92 -7.51 2.63 18.84
C PRO A 92 -6.15 2.18 18.32
N ALA A 93 -5.81 0.92 18.58
CA ALA A 93 -4.55 0.32 18.16
C ALA A 93 -4.77 -1.15 17.78
N GLN A 94 -3.93 -1.67 16.89
CA GLN A 94 -4.02 -3.02 16.37
C GLN A 94 -2.64 -3.51 15.94
N ARG A 95 -2.26 -4.70 16.38
CA ARG A 95 -1.12 -5.44 15.85
C ARG A 95 -1.53 -6.10 14.53
N LEU A 96 -0.78 -5.88 13.46
CA LEU A 96 -1.00 -6.52 12.17
C LEU A 96 -0.36 -7.90 12.10
N THR A 97 -0.76 -8.73 11.13
CA THR A 97 -0.13 -10.03 10.88
C THR A 97 1.35 -9.93 10.49
N SER A 98 1.81 -8.77 10.01
CA SER A 98 3.23 -8.47 9.79
C SER A 98 4.03 -8.26 11.06
N GLY A 99 3.37 -8.09 12.22
CA GLY A 99 4.00 -7.70 13.49
C GLY A 99 4.08 -6.19 13.71
N GLU A 100 3.75 -5.37 12.71
CA GLU A 100 3.65 -3.92 12.84
C GLU A 100 2.51 -3.53 13.79
N LEU A 101 2.73 -2.50 14.60
CA LEU A 101 1.67 -1.89 15.42
C LEU A 101 1.10 -0.70 14.66
N VAL A 102 -0.21 -0.70 14.43
CA VAL A 102 -0.90 0.47 13.92
C VAL A 102 -1.75 1.10 15.01
N PHE A 103 -1.82 2.43 15.02
CA PHE A 103 -2.74 3.15 15.89
C PHE A 103 -3.27 4.42 15.21
N GLN A 104 -4.43 4.89 15.65
CA GLN A 104 -5.05 6.09 15.12
C GLN A 104 -4.62 7.31 15.95
N SER A 105 -3.96 8.26 15.30
CA SER A 105 -3.66 9.54 15.93
C SER A 105 -4.93 10.39 16.08
N ALA A 106 -4.98 11.19 17.13
CA ALA A 106 -5.95 12.26 17.27
C ALA A 106 -5.70 13.35 16.21
N SER A 107 -6.63 14.31 16.08
CA SER A 107 -6.39 15.48 15.22
C SER A 107 -5.21 16.30 15.76
N ILE A 108 -4.12 16.36 14.99
CA ILE A 108 -2.93 17.13 15.31
C ILE A 108 -3.03 18.46 14.56
N PRO A 109 -2.89 19.63 15.23
CA PRO A 109 -2.89 20.93 14.56
C PRO A 109 -1.82 21.07 13.48
N ALA A 110 -1.93 22.12 12.67
CA ALA A 110 -0.93 22.45 11.66
C ALA A 110 0.45 22.65 12.30
N LEU A 111 1.49 22.08 11.68
CA LEU A 111 2.90 22.23 12.10
C LEU A 111 3.15 21.90 13.59
N ALA A 112 2.34 20.99 14.16
CA ALA A 112 2.40 20.60 15.57
C ALA A 112 2.74 19.12 15.74
N LEU A 113 3.04 18.72 16.97
CA LEU A 113 3.27 17.33 17.34
C LEU A 113 2.33 16.88 18.45
N LYS A 114 2.10 15.58 18.53
CA LYS A 114 1.42 14.92 19.64
C LYS A 114 2.18 13.67 20.06
N THR A 115 2.25 13.39 21.36
CA THR A 115 3.00 12.25 21.91
C THR A 115 2.08 11.13 22.34
N TYR A 116 2.50 9.90 22.08
CA TYR A 116 1.80 8.68 22.46
C TYR A 116 2.78 7.76 23.19
N LYS A 117 2.26 6.92 24.07
CA LYS A 117 3.05 5.93 24.81
C LYS A 117 2.51 4.53 24.55
N ILE A 118 3.41 3.62 24.18
CA ILE A 118 3.13 2.20 24.07
C ILE A 118 3.25 1.57 25.46
N THR A 119 2.25 0.79 25.83
CA THR A 119 2.12 0.16 27.14
C THR A 119 1.83 -1.33 26.96
N ALA A 120 2.15 -2.11 27.99
CA ALA A 120 1.87 -3.53 28.01
C ALA A 120 0.37 -3.82 27.98
N GLY A 121 0.02 -4.93 27.34
CA GLY A 121 -1.36 -5.39 27.17
C GLY A 121 -1.90 -5.21 25.75
N THR A 122 -3.15 -5.63 25.57
CA THR A 122 -3.89 -5.54 24.32
C THR A 122 -4.73 -4.28 24.27
N CYS A 123 -5.00 -3.77 23.06
CA CYS A 123 -5.98 -2.70 22.90
C CYS A 123 -7.39 -3.20 23.26
N SER A 124 -8.09 -2.45 24.10
CA SER A 124 -9.45 -2.75 24.56
C SER A 124 -10.55 -2.15 23.68
N ILE A 125 -10.17 -1.29 22.73
CA ILE A 125 -11.12 -0.59 21.86
C ILE A 125 -11.62 -1.53 20.77
N THR A 126 -12.94 -1.67 20.68
CA THR A 126 -13.62 -2.39 19.62
C THR A 126 -14.11 -1.45 18.52
N SER A 127 -14.30 -1.95 17.31
CA SER A 127 -14.92 -1.18 16.22
C SER A 127 -15.98 -1.98 15.49
N MET A 128 -16.73 -1.30 14.63
CA MET A 128 -17.73 -1.91 13.75
C MET A 128 -17.13 -2.48 12.45
N LEU A 129 -15.79 -2.51 12.33
CA LEU A 129 -15.13 -3.06 11.16
C LEU A 129 -15.28 -4.58 11.12
N LYS A 130 -15.72 -5.10 9.98
CA LYS A 130 -15.94 -6.52 9.76
C LYS A 130 -15.24 -7.00 8.50
N ALA A 131 -14.49 -8.09 8.60
CA ALA A 131 -14.06 -8.90 7.47
C ALA A 131 -14.78 -10.25 7.50
N GLY A 132 -15.46 -10.57 6.40
CA GLY A 132 -15.93 -11.92 6.09
C GLY A 132 -15.00 -12.60 5.08
N ALA A 133 -15.32 -13.82 4.67
CA ALA A 133 -14.53 -14.56 3.69
C ALA A 133 -14.39 -13.81 2.35
N PHE A 134 -15.44 -13.11 1.92
CA PHE A 134 -15.50 -12.36 0.65
C PHE A 134 -16.10 -10.96 0.82
N SER A 135 -16.10 -10.42 2.03
CA SER A 135 -16.71 -9.11 2.30
C SER A 135 -15.90 -8.29 3.29
N LEU A 136 -15.94 -6.97 3.13
CA LEU A 136 -15.40 -6.00 4.07
C LEU A 136 -16.47 -4.95 4.34
N GLN A 137 -16.64 -4.56 5.60
CA GLN A 137 -17.64 -3.56 5.97
C GLN A 137 -17.11 -2.61 7.04
N ASN A 138 -17.42 -1.32 6.88
CA ASN A 138 -17.32 -0.30 7.92
C ASN A 138 -18.66 0.46 8.08
N ASP A 139 -18.63 1.60 8.78
CA ASP A 139 -19.80 2.43 9.05
C ASP A 139 -20.34 3.19 7.81
N LYS A 140 -19.56 3.25 6.72
CA LYS A 140 -19.87 4.01 5.51
C LYS A 140 -20.02 3.13 4.27
N LEU A 141 -19.21 2.10 4.14
CA LEU A 141 -19.06 1.28 2.95
C LEU A 141 -19.15 -0.21 3.29
N SER A 142 -19.77 -0.96 2.39
CA SER A 142 -19.78 -2.42 2.35
C SER A 142 -19.25 -2.87 1.00
N LEU A 143 -18.29 -3.76 1.00
CA LEU A 143 -17.62 -4.29 -0.18
C LEU A 143 -17.82 -5.80 -0.24
N THR A 144 -18.13 -6.33 -1.42
CA THR A 144 -18.22 -7.77 -1.67
C THR A 144 -17.36 -8.18 -2.87
N ILE A 145 -16.62 -9.26 -2.68
CA ILE A 145 -15.72 -9.85 -3.68
C ILE A 145 -16.44 -11.01 -4.38
N ASP A 146 -16.19 -11.15 -5.67
CA ASP A 146 -16.56 -12.33 -6.44
C ASP A 146 -15.54 -13.45 -6.22
N GLU A 147 -16.00 -14.59 -5.71
CA GLU A 147 -15.14 -15.74 -5.38
C GLU A 147 -14.44 -16.34 -6.61
N LYS A 148 -15.06 -16.27 -7.80
CA LYS A 148 -14.54 -16.91 -9.01
C LYS A 148 -13.48 -16.07 -9.70
N THR A 149 -13.64 -14.75 -9.68
CA THR A 149 -12.77 -13.81 -10.41
C THR A 149 -11.82 -13.05 -9.49
N GLY A 150 -12.12 -12.97 -8.19
CA GLY A 150 -11.40 -12.12 -7.24
C GLY A 150 -11.68 -10.62 -7.40
N SER A 151 -12.63 -10.24 -8.26
CA SER A 151 -12.98 -8.84 -8.52
C SER A 151 -13.98 -8.32 -7.49
N ILE A 152 -14.07 -6.99 -7.36
CA ILE A 152 -15.07 -6.36 -6.49
C ILE A 152 -16.40 -6.31 -7.26
N LYS A 153 -17.38 -7.13 -6.84
CA LYS A 153 -18.71 -7.20 -7.48
C LYS A 153 -19.75 -6.26 -6.91
N SER A 154 -19.49 -5.69 -5.73
CA SER A 154 -20.37 -4.69 -5.10
C SER A 154 -19.56 -3.80 -4.16
N LEU A 155 -19.85 -2.51 -4.19
CA LEU A 155 -19.34 -1.48 -3.30
C LEU A 155 -20.49 -0.53 -2.93
N THR A 156 -21.18 -0.83 -1.84
CA THR A 156 -22.38 -0.12 -1.41
C THR A 156 -22.06 0.90 -0.33
N GLU A 157 -22.62 2.10 -0.45
CA GLU A 157 -22.71 3.06 0.65
C GLU A 157 -23.79 2.63 1.65
N VAL A 158 -23.40 2.33 2.90
CA VAL A 158 -24.26 1.70 3.91
C VAL A 158 -25.46 2.58 4.27
N LYS A 159 -25.25 3.89 4.46
CA LYS A 159 -26.32 4.81 4.90
C LYS A 159 -27.33 5.12 3.80
N ALA A 160 -26.85 5.29 2.57
CA ALA A 160 -27.70 5.60 1.42
C ALA A 160 -28.27 4.35 0.74
N ASN A 161 -27.79 3.15 1.13
CA ASN A 161 -28.03 1.88 0.45
C ASN A 161 -27.85 2.00 -1.08
N ARG A 162 -26.77 2.66 -1.48
CA ARG A 162 -26.50 3.01 -2.88
C ARG A 162 -25.28 2.25 -3.36
N GLU A 163 -25.45 1.50 -4.45
CA GLU A 163 -24.35 0.86 -5.16
C GLU A 163 -23.49 1.92 -5.87
N LEU A 164 -22.17 1.86 -5.67
CA LEU A 164 -21.22 2.84 -6.20
C LEU A 164 -20.52 2.36 -7.48
N ILE A 165 -20.74 1.10 -7.89
CA ILE A 165 -20.18 0.54 -9.12
C ILE A 165 -21.28 0.05 -10.06
N ASP A 166 -20.99 0.06 -11.36
CA ASP A 166 -21.84 -0.59 -12.34
C ASP A 166 -21.66 -2.11 -12.27
N THR A 167 -22.64 -2.79 -11.66
CA THR A 167 -22.64 -4.26 -11.50
C THR A 167 -22.93 -5.00 -12.81
N THR A 168 -23.38 -4.29 -13.84
CA THR A 168 -23.70 -4.84 -15.16
C THR A 168 -22.56 -4.69 -16.18
N ALA A 169 -21.50 -3.97 -15.79
CA ALA A 169 -20.32 -3.80 -16.64
C ALA A 169 -19.67 -5.15 -16.99
N ALA A 170 -19.16 -5.27 -18.21
CA ALA A 170 -18.48 -6.47 -18.69
C ALA A 170 -17.26 -6.86 -17.84
N PHE A 171 -16.64 -5.88 -17.17
CA PHE A 171 -15.53 -6.06 -16.25
C PHE A 171 -15.84 -5.38 -14.93
N GLN A 172 -15.77 -6.14 -13.84
CA GLN A 172 -16.00 -5.61 -12.49
C GLN A 172 -14.81 -4.78 -12.01
N LEU A 173 -15.02 -4.04 -10.91
CA LEU A 173 -14.00 -3.20 -10.31
C LEU A 173 -12.80 -4.05 -9.86
N ASN A 174 -11.59 -3.56 -10.17
CA ASN A 174 -10.33 -4.25 -9.88
C ASN A 174 -10.20 -5.65 -10.51
N SER A 175 -10.83 -5.87 -11.67
CA SER A 175 -10.71 -7.11 -12.42
C SER A 175 -9.36 -7.20 -13.15
N PHE A 176 -8.78 -8.40 -13.17
CA PHE A 176 -7.57 -8.69 -13.93
C PHE A 176 -7.93 -9.27 -15.30
N ASN A 177 -7.48 -8.59 -16.37
CA ASN A 177 -7.73 -8.99 -17.75
C ASN A 177 -6.42 -8.92 -18.55
N TYR A 178 -5.87 -10.07 -18.93
CA TYR A 178 -4.66 -10.12 -19.75
C TYR A 178 -5.02 -10.19 -21.23
N VAL A 179 -4.57 -9.23 -22.03
CA VAL A 179 -4.72 -9.26 -23.49
C VAL A 179 -3.35 -9.55 -24.11
N PRO A 180 -3.15 -10.73 -24.74
CA PRO A 180 -1.89 -11.05 -25.40
C PRO A 180 -1.55 -10.02 -26.48
N GLY A 181 -0.33 -9.50 -26.44
CA GLY A 181 0.19 -8.59 -27.46
C GLY A 181 0.45 -9.32 -28.78
N VAL A 182 0.20 -8.63 -29.89
CA VAL A 182 0.49 -9.10 -31.24
C VAL A 182 1.84 -8.54 -31.69
N TRP A 183 2.75 -9.41 -32.12
CA TRP A 183 4.16 -9.04 -32.38
C TRP A 183 4.38 -8.35 -33.73
N ASP A 184 3.59 -8.71 -34.75
CA ASP A 184 3.85 -8.32 -36.14
C ASP A 184 2.84 -7.29 -36.70
N GLY A 185 1.89 -6.83 -35.88
CA GLY A 185 0.83 -5.90 -36.28
C GLY A 185 -0.15 -6.45 -37.34
N ARG A 186 -0.04 -7.75 -37.69
CA ARG A 186 -0.91 -8.42 -38.67
C ARG A 186 -1.99 -9.27 -38.02
N GLN A 187 -1.92 -9.45 -36.70
CA GLN A 187 -2.91 -10.16 -35.90
C GLN A 187 -3.74 -9.17 -35.10
N SER A 188 -5.02 -9.47 -34.89
CA SER A 188 -5.86 -8.75 -33.93
C SER A 188 -5.61 -9.31 -32.53
N SER A 189 -5.59 -8.45 -31.52
CA SER A 189 -5.60 -8.89 -30.13
C SER A 189 -6.82 -9.77 -29.87
N GLY A 190 -6.60 -10.98 -29.36
CA GLY A 190 -7.69 -11.89 -28.98
C GLY A 190 -8.48 -11.42 -27.76
N ASN A 191 -9.44 -12.24 -27.33
CA ASN A 191 -10.20 -12.02 -26.10
C ASN A 191 -9.27 -11.93 -24.88
N SER A 192 -9.70 -11.21 -23.84
CA SER A 192 -8.98 -11.17 -22.58
C SER A 192 -8.94 -12.56 -21.93
N ILE A 193 -7.81 -12.88 -21.33
CA ILE A 193 -7.59 -14.08 -20.54
C ILE A 193 -7.67 -13.68 -19.07
N PRO A 194 -8.64 -14.19 -18.31
CA PRO A 194 -8.78 -13.85 -16.89
C PRO A 194 -7.69 -14.53 -16.04
N ALA A 195 -7.56 -14.08 -14.80
CA ALA A 195 -6.79 -14.81 -13.80
C ALA A 195 -7.49 -16.12 -13.41
N THR A 196 -6.70 -17.10 -12.97
CA THR A 196 -7.17 -18.43 -12.53
C THR A 196 -6.67 -18.71 -11.11
N ASP A 197 -7.15 -19.79 -10.49
CA ASP A 197 -6.75 -20.21 -9.14
C ASP A 197 -6.89 -19.08 -8.10
N ILE A 198 -8.05 -18.45 -8.06
CA ILE A 198 -8.36 -17.39 -7.10
C ILE A 198 -8.46 -18.00 -5.69
N ALA A 199 -7.71 -17.46 -4.74
CA ALA A 199 -7.86 -17.74 -3.33
C ALA A 199 -8.00 -16.42 -2.56
N VAL A 200 -9.02 -16.34 -1.72
CA VAL A 200 -9.30 -15.19 -0.86
C VAL A 200 -9.17 -15.64 0.59
N LYS A 201 -8.43 -14.86 1.39
CA LYS A 201 -8.33 -15.06 2.83
C LYS A 201 -8.42 -13.74 3.57
N VAL A 202 -8.97 -13.77 4.77
CA VAL A 202 -8.88 -12.63 5.69
C VAL A 202 -7.41 -12.48 6.10
N LYS A 203 -6.84 -11.31 5.84
CA LYS A 203 -5.46 -10.99 6.22
C LYS A 203 -5.43 -10.24 7.53
N GLU A 204 -6.23 -9.19 7.68
CA GLU A 204 -6.30 -8.41 8.91
C GLU A 204 -7.74 -8.37 9.41
N GLN A 205 -7.91 -8.53 10.72
CA GLN A 205 -9.19 -8.36 11.40
C GLN A 205 -8.94 -7.70 12.76
N GLY A 206 -9.26 -6.42 12.86
CA GLY A 206 -9.17 -5.71 14.12
C GLY A 206 -9.88 -4.35 14.10
N PRO A 207 -9.73 -3.57 15.16
CA PRO A 207 -10.53 -2.37 15.37
C PRO A 207 -10.21 -1.23 14.39
N LEU A 208 -9.02 -1.24 13.76
CA LEU A 208 -8.59 -0.19 12.84
C LEU A 208 -8.51 -0.63 11.38
N ILE A 209 -8.05 -1.85 11.15
CA ILE A 209 -7.81 -2.37 9.81
C ILE A 209 -8.47 -3.72 9.68
N VAL A 210 -9.29 -3.82 8.64
CA VAL A 210 -9.78 -5.07 8.08
C VAL A 210 -9.28 -5.19 6.65
N SER A 211 -8.78 -6.36 6.25
CA SER A 211 -8.30 -6.55 4.89
C SER A 211 -8.42 -8.00 4.43
N LEU A 212 -8.61 -8.16 3.12
CA LEU A 212 -8.60 -9.45 2.43
C LEU A 212 -7.35 -9.54 1.55
N LEU A 213 -6.70 -10.70 1.56
CA LEU A 213 -5.63 -11.03 0.62
C LEU A 213 -6.21 -11.93 -0.46
N ILE A 214 -6.16 -11.46 -1.70
CA ILE A 214 -6.57 -12.19 -2.90
C ILE A 214 -5.30 -12.60 -3.65
N THR A 215 -5.13 -13.90 -3.88
CA THR A 215 -4.02 -14.45 -4.67
C THR A 215 -4.58 -15.18 -5.87
N SER A 216 -3.92 -15.04 -7.02
CA SER A 216 -4.33 -15.68 -8.27
C SER A 216 -3.14 -16.01 -9.16
N LYS A 217 -3.32 -16.97 -10.07
CA LYS A 217 -2.42 -17.21 -11.19
C LYS A 217 -2.84 -16.32 -12.37
N ALA A 218 -2.04 -15.29 -12.59
CA ALA A 218 -2.25 -14.32 -13.66
C ALA A 218 -1.38 -14.66 -14.89
N PRO A 219 -1.96 -14.84 -16.09
CA PRO A 219 -1.20 -14.86 -17.35
C PRO A 219 -0.31 -13.61 -17.50
N GLY A 220 0.89 -13.77 -18.07
CA GLY A 220 1.84 -12.67 -18.27
C GLY A 220 2.63 -12.21 -17.03
N SER A 221 2.33 -12.73 -15.84
CA SER A 221 3.05 -12.37 -14.60
C SER A 221 4.39 -13.08 -14.39
N ARG A 222 4.68 -14.13 -15.16
CA ARG A 222 6.01 -14.76 -15.20
C ARG A 222 6.87 -14.00 -16.21
N GLY A 223 7.72 -13.11 -15.71
CA GLY A 223 8.78 -12.50 -16.51
C GLY A 223 9.68 -13.58 -17.12
N ARG A 224 10.04 -13.42 -18.39
CA ARG A 224 11.12 -14.19 -19.02
C ARG A 224 12.47 -13.67 -18.54
#